data_AF-A0A821A962-F1
#
_entry.id   AF-A0A821A962-F1
#
_cell.length_a   1.000
_cell.length_b   1.000
_cell.length_c   1.000
_cell.angle_alpha   90.00
_cell.angle_beta   90.00
_cell.angle_gamma   90.00
#
_symmetry.space_group_name_H-M   'P 1'
#
loop_
_entity.id
_entity.type
_entity.pdbx_description
1 polymer ?
#
loop_
_entity_poly.entity_id
_entity_poly.type
_entity_poly.pdbx_seq_one_letter_code
_entity_poly.pdbx_strand_id
1 'polypeptide(L)'
;RCLVIFFQDINADACARELITLTKQSEIVLVQTKSYKIDETSAERMFGGNRTYIPLVTKGPVIGLEFAGENCISICQQSLHNLLTTKYQNLPHFISQSPADARAQLDKFYNFASMQMFA
;
A
#
# COMPACT_ATOMS: atom_id res chain seq x y z
N ARG A 1 9.10 -5.88 -7.19
CA ARG A 1 8.13 -5.95 -6.08
C ARG A 1 7.61 -4.55 -5.81
N CYS A 2 6.35 -4.38 -5.45
CA CYS A 2 5.72 -3.08 -5.20
C CYS A 2 4.82 -3.19 -3.96
N LEU A 3 4.91 -2.22 -3.05
CA LEU A 3 3.97 -2.04 -1.96
C LEU A 3 2.98 -0.94 -2.32
N VAL A 4 1.69 -1.22 -2.17
CA VAL A 4 0.62 -0.22 -2.19
C VAL A 4 -0.09 -0.26 -0.84
N ILE A 5 -0.28 0.89 -0.21
CA ILE A 5 -1.04 1.03 1.04
C ILE A 5 -2.18 1.99 0.80
N PHE A 6 -3.41 1.57 1.12
CA PHE A 6 -4.56 2.46 1.24
C PHE A 6 -4.79 2.80 2.70
N PHE A 7 -4.93 4.10 3.00
CA PHE A 7 -5.29 4.56 4.33
C PHE A 7 -6.81 4.50 4.54
N GLN A 8 -7.27 4.67 5.78
CA GLN A 8 -8.68 4.65 6.13
C GLN A 8 -9.47 5.67 5.31
N ASP A 9 -10.35 5.18 4.44
CA ASP A 9 -11.27 5.96 3.60
C ASP A 9 -12.46 5.08 3.18
N ILE A 10 -13.63 5.68 2.92
CA ILE A 10 -14.84 4.96 2.49
C ILE A 10 -14.63 4.17 1.19
N ASN A 11 -13.72 4.63 0.33
CA ASN A 11 -13.44 4.03 -0.97
C ASN A 11 -12.21 3.12 -1.00
N ALA A 12 -11.48 3.00 0.11
CA ALA A 12 -10.20 2.27 0.16
C ALA A 12 -10.34 0.82 -0.30
N ASP A 13 -11.32 0.08 0.25
CA ASP A 13 -11.60 -1.31 -0.12
C ASP A 13 -12.00 -1.47 -1.59
N ALA A 14 -12.85 -0.57 -2.10
CA ALA A 14 -13.31 -0.61 -3.47
C ALA A 14 -12.14 -0.37 -4.45
N CYS A 15 -11.33 0.66 -4.18
CA CYS A 15 -10.16 0.97 -4.99
C CYS A 15 -9.11 -0.17 -4.95
N ALA A 16 -8.85 -0.75 -3.77
CA ALA A 16 -7.94 -1.88 -3.64
C ALA A 16 -8.38 -3.09 -4.47
N ARG A 17 -9.68 -3.43 -4.44
CA ARG A 17 -10.24 -4.54 -5.24
C ARG A 17 -10.17 -4.27 -6.74
N GLU A 18 -10.43 -3.04 -7.16
CA GLU A 18 -10.33 -2.65 -8.57
C GLU A 18 -8.89 -2.66 -9.05
N LEU A 19 -7.93 -2.17 -8.26
CA LEU A 19 -6.51 -2.27 -8.57
C LEU A 19 -6.08 -3.73 -8.74
N ILE A 20 -6.44 -4.61 -7.79
CA ILE A 20 -6.18 -6.05 -7.90
C ILE A 20 -6.78 -6.62 -9.19
N THR A 21 -8.01 -6.24 -9.54
CA THR A 21 -8.68 -6.72 -10.75
C THR A 21 -7.97 -6.27 -12.02
N LEU A 22 -7.54 -5.01 -12.09
CA LEU A 22 -6.77 -4.48 -13.22
C LEU A 22 -5.44 -5.21 -13.38
N THR A 23 -4.76 -5.53 -12.28
CA THR A 23 -3.48 -6.25 -12.34
C THR A 23 -3.61 -7.70 -12.80
N LYS A 24 -4.80 -8.32 -12.74
CA LYS A 24 -5.02 -9.67 -13.32
C LYS A 24 -4.93 -9.69 -14.84
N GLN A 25 -5.03 -8.53 -15.49
CA GLN A 25 -4.92 -8.39 -16.95
C GLN A 25 -3.49 -8.08 -17.39
N SER A 26 -2.53 -8.03 -16.46
CA SER A 26 -1.11 -7.79 -16.73
C SER A 26 -0.26 -8.98 -16.26
N GLU A 27 1.07 -8.87 -16.43
CA GLU A 27 2.03 -9.93 -16.09
C GLU A 27 2.43 -9.95 -14.60
N ILE A 28 1.85 -9.05 -13.79
CA ILE A 28 2.18 -8.94 -12.37
C ILE A 28 1.17 -9.70 -11.51
N VAL A 29 1.63 -10.20 -10.37
CA VAL A 29 0.83 -11.01 -9.47
C VAL A 29 0.67 -10.34 -8.12
N LEU A 30 -0.52 -10.42 -7.56
CA LEU A 30 -0.75 -10.12 -6.14
C LEU A 30 -0.16 -11.25 -5.30
N VAL A 31 0.76 -10.90 -4.41
CA VAL A 31 1.49 -11.84 -3.56
C VAL A 31 0.76 -12.05 -2.26
N GLN A 32 0.39 -10.96 -1.59
CA GLN A 32 -0.30 -10.99 -0.31
C GLN A 32 -1.00 -9.67 -0.03
N THR A 33 -1.98 -9.74 0.87
CA THR A 33 -2.72 -8.59 1.39
C THR A 33 -2.67 -8.60 2.91
N LYS A 34 -2.77 -7.42 3.52
CA LYS A 34 -2.82 -7.31 4.98
C LYS A 34 -3.59 -6.07 5.39
N SER A 35 -4.42 -6.20 6.43
CA SER A 35 -5.10 -5.07 7.05
C SER A 35 -4.88 -5.08 8.55
N TYR A 36 -4.45 -3.95 9.11
CA TYR A 36 -4.18 -3.77 10.54
C TYR A 36 -4.05 -2.28 10.89
N LYS A 37 -4.18 -1.96 12.17
CA LYS A 37 -3.96 -0.60 12.69
C LYS A 37 -2.48 -0.39 12.98
N ILE A 38 -1.94 0.77 12.64
CA ILE A 38 -0.56 1.13 12.94
C ILE A 38 -0.59 2.32 13.91
N ASP A 39 0.14 2.22 15.02
CA ASP A 39 0.34 3.33 15.95
C ASP A 39 1.33 4.38 15.39
N GLU A 40 1.33 5.58 15.96
CA GLU A 40 2.18 6.68 15.50
C GLU A 40 3.68 6.34 15.52
N THR A 41 4.17 5.66 16.56
CA THR A 41 5.60 5.32 16.70
C THR A 41 6.02 4.33 15.61
N SER A 42 5.18 3.33 15.35
CA SER A 42 5.39 2.35 14.29
C SER A 42 5.30 2.99 12.90
N ALA A 43 4.37 3.93 12.71
CA ALA A 43 4.23 4.66 11.46
C ALA A 43 5.47 5.52 11.14
N GLU A 44 6.04 6.22 12.12
CA GLU A 44 7.28 7.01 11.92
C GLU A 44 8.44 6.12 11.45
N ARG A 45 8.60 4.93 12.06
CA ARG A 45 9.64 3.96 11.66
C ARG A 45 9.40 3.38 10.27
N MET A 46 8.13 3.10 9.94
CA MET A 46 7.71 2.51 8.68
C MET A 46 8.02 3.45 7.50
N PHE A 47 7.67 4.74 7.63
CA PHE A 47 7.86 5.74 6.58
C PHE A 47 9.21 6.48 6.68
N GLY A 48 10.20 5.92 7.39
CA GLY A 48 11.57 6.46 7.41
C GLY A 48 11.68 7.85 8.02
N GLY A 49 10.87 8.16 9.03
CA GLY A 49 10.80 9.49 9.66
C GLY A 49 9.95 10.50 8.88
N ASN A 50 9.39 10.12 7.72
CA ASN A 50 8.46 10.99 7.00
C ASN A 50 7.12 11.08 7.74
N ARG A 51 6.86 12.25 8.31
CA ARG A 51 5.64 12.51 9.10
C ARG A 51 4.39 12.77 8.27
N THR A 52 4.49 12.88 6.94
CA THR A 52 3.34 13.17 6.05
C THR A 52 2.23 12.13 6.16
N TYR A 53 2.58 10.85 6.41
CA TYR A 53 1.60 9.77 6.48
C TYR A 53 1.04 9.54 7.88
N ILE A 54 1.66 10.09 8.93
CA ILE A 54 1.24 9.87 10.33
C ILE A 54 -0.23 10.22 10.56
N PRO A 55 -0.75 11.39 10.13
CA PRO A 55 -2.15 11.72 10.34
C PRO A 55 -3.13 10.85 9.54
N LEU A 56 -2.65 10.12 8.52
CA LEU A 56 -3.48 9.23 7.71
C LEU A 56 -3.54 7.82 8.29
N VAL A 57 -2.40 7.34 8.79
CA VAL A 57 -2.22 6.00 9.35
C VAL A 57 -2.96 5.83 10.67
N THR A 58 -3.02 6.87 11.50
CA THR A 58 -3.65 6.80 12.83
C THR A 58 -5.18 6.89 12.78
N LYS A 59 -5.78 7.18 11.62
CA LYS A 59 -7.25 7.28 11.46
C LYS A 59 -7.97 5.93 11.53
N GLY A 60 -7.28 4.82 11.26
CA GLY A 60 -7.89 3.51 11.22
C GLY A 60 -6.96 2.45 10.65
N PRO A 61 -7.47 1.22 10.43
CA PRO A 61 -6.72 0.19 9.73
C PRO A 61 -6.27 0.65 8.35
N VAL A 62 -5.07 0.24 7.94
CA VAL A 62 -4.58 0.42 6.58
C VAL A 62 -4.69 -0.88 5.81
N ILE A 63 -4.80 -0.83 4.48
CA ILE A 63 -4.82 -2.00 3.60
C ILE A 63 -3.54 -2.00 2.78
N GLY A 64 -2.65 -2.97 3.04
CA GLY A 64 -1.43 -3.18 2.27
C GLY A 64 -1.56 -4.30 1.24
N LEU A 65 -1.07 -4.04 0.04
CA LEU A 65 -0.98 -4.96 -1.08
C LEU A 65 0.46 -5.10 -1.52
N GLU A 66 0.95 -6.33 -1.63
CA GLU A 66 2.24 -6.62 -2.26
C GLU A 66 2.04 -7.19 -3.65
N PHE A 67 2.65 -6.55 -4.64
CA PHE A 67 2.71 -7.05 -6.02
C PHE A 67 4.13 -7.48 -6.40
N ALA A 68 4.22 -8.50 -7.25
CA ALA A 68 5.47 -9.01 -7.81
C ALA A 68 5.37 -9.16 -9.33
N GLY A 69 6.52 -9.15 -9.98
CA GLY A 69 6.63 -9.25 -11.43
C GLY A 69 7.58 -8.19 -11.98
N GLU A 70 7.89 -8.32 -13.26
CA GLU A 70 8.67 -7.33 -13.99
C GLU A 70 7.87 -6.03 -14.11
N ASN A 71 8.56 -4.88 -14.01
CA ASN A 71 7.95 -3.55 -14.13
C ASN A 71 6.76 -3.28 -13.18
N CYS A 72 6.60 -4.07 -12.10
CA CYS A 72 5.38 -4.03 -11.29
C CYS A 72 5.13 -2.70 -10.60
N ILE A 73 6.18 -1.94 -10.28
CA ILE A 73 6.05 -0.60 -9.71
C ILE A 73 5.38 0.33 -10.72
N SER A 74 5.90 0.41 -11.94
CA SER A 74 5.34 1.25 -13.00
C SER A 74 3.92 0.85 -13.36
N ILE A 75 3.65 -0.46 -13.45
CA ILE A 75 2.29 -0.98 -13.73
C ILE A 75 1.33 -0.56 -12.60
N CYS A 76 1.68 -0.80 -11.33
CA CYS A 76 0.84 -0.40 -10.21
C CYS A 76 0.63 1.12 -10.17
N GLN A 77 1.66 1.92 -10.42
CA GLN A 77 1.57 3.38 -10.44
C GLN A 77 0.63 3.87 -11.54
N GLN A 78 0.75 3.34 -12.75
CA GLN A 78 -0.10 3.73 -13.87
C GLN A 78 -1.56 3.30 -13.64
N SER A 79 -1.80 2.06 -13.23
CA SER A 79 -3.16 1.56 -12.94
C SER A 79 -3.80 2.35 -11.81
N LEU A 80 -3.06 2.63 -10.73
CA LEU A 80 -3.57 3.40 -9.60
C LEU A 80 -3.82 4.86 -10.00
N HIS A 81 -2.90 5.48 -10.76
CA HIS A 81 -3.09 6.85 -11.26
C HIS A 81 -4.39 6.98 -12.08
N ASN A 82 -4.68 6.03 -12.97
CA ASN A 82 -5.91 6.02 -13.74
C ASN A 82 -7.16 5.91 -12.84
N LEU A 83 -7.12 5.05 -11.82
CA LEU A 83 -8.22 4.91 -10.86
C LEU A 83 -8.46 6.19 -10.04
N LEU A 84 -7.38 6.83 -9.59
CA LEU A 84 -7.45 8.05 -8.77
C LEU A 84 -7.92 9.26 -9.56
N THR A 85 -7.56 9.36 -10.85
CA THR A 85 -7.98 10.48 -11.71
C THR A 85 -9.43 10.34 -12.18
N THR A 86 -9.90 9.12 -12.40
CA THR A 86 -11.23 8.86 -12.99
C THR A 86 -12.34 8.66 -11.96
N LYS A 87 -12.05 7.98 -10.83
CA LYS A 87 -13.10 7.47 -9.93
C LYS A 87 -12.84 7.75 -8.45
N TYR A 88 -11.59 7.65 -8.01
CA TYR A 88 -11.22 7.72 -6.60
C TYR A 88 -10.35 8.95 -6.30
N GLN A 89 -10.84 10.12 -6.74
CA GLN A 89 -10.12 11.38 -6.57
C GLN A 89 -9.83 11.64 -5.09
N ASN A 90 -8.61 12.11 -4.81
CA ASN A 90 -8.11 12.43 -3.46
C ASN A 90 -8.04 11.24 -2.48
N LEU A 91 -8.19 9.99 -2.94
CA LEU A 91 -8.04 8.82 -2.07
C LEU A 91 -6.59 8.76 -1.51
N PRO A 92 -6.41 8.86 -0.18
CA PRO A 92 -5.09 8.85 0.41
C PRO A 92 -4.46 7.46 0.27
N HIS A 93 -3.25 7.42 -0.27
CA HIS A 93 -2.51 6.18 -0.52
C HIS A 93 -1.00 6.39 -0.41
N PHE A 94 -0.28 5.29 -0.30
CA PHE A 94 1.16 5.21 -0.47
C PHE A 94 1.45 4.15 -1.54
N ILE A 95 2.46 4.40 -2.37
CA ILE A 95 2.95 3.44 -3.36
C ILE A 95 4.47 3.53 -3.44
N SER A 96 5.13 2.37 -3.53
CA SER A 96 6.57 2.30 -3.78
C SER A 96 6.94 3.11 -5.02
N GLN A 97 7.99 3.93 -4.92
CA GLN A 97 8.46 4.79 -6.01
C GLN A 97 9.58 4.16 -6.82
N SER A 98 10.39 3.31 -6.18
CA SER A 98 11.58 2.72 -6.79
C SER A 98 11.75 1.25 -6.36
N PRO A 99 12.37 0.39 -7.19
CA PRO A 99 12.74 -0.96 -6.79
C PRO A 99 13.71 -0.99 -5.61
N ALA A 100 14.60 0.02 -5.51
CA ALA A 100 15.61 0.12 -4.46
C ALA A 100 14.97 0.23 -3.07
N ASP A 101 13.88 1.00 -2.95
CA ASP A 101 13.21 1.21 -1.66
C ASP A 101 12.11 0.19 -1.39
N ALA A 102 11.48 -0.36 -2.44
CA ALA A 102 10.32 -1.23 -2.32
C ALA A 102 10.56 -2.44 -1.41
N ARG A 103 11.76 -3.03 -1.45
CA ARG A 103 12.08 -4.18 -0.60
C ARG A 103 12.07 -3.82 0.88
N ALA A 104 12.76 -2.74 1.26
CA ALA A 104 12.81 -2.28 2.64
C ALA A 104 11.41 -1.85 3.15
N GLN A 105 10.59 -1.23 2.28
CA GLN A 105 9.21 -0.86 2.59
C GLN A 105 8.35 -2.09 2.88
N LEU A 106 8.45 -3.12 2.05
CA LEU A 106 7.73 -4.39 2.25
C LEU A 106 8.17 -5.09 3.53
N ASP A 107 9.48 -5.23 3.75
CA ASP A 107 10.01 -5.88 4.93
C ASP A 107 9.53 -5.16 6.21
N LYS A 108 9.58 -3.82 6.24
CA LYS A 108 9.02 -3.05 7.35
C LYS A 108 7.53 -3.32 7.52
N PHE A 109 6.73 -3.16 6.47
CA PHE A 109 5.28 -3.27 6.55
C PHE A 109 4.81 -4.64 7.03
N TYR A 110 5.36 -5.73 6.48
CA TYR A 110 4.92 -7.08 6.83
C TYR A 110 5.54 -7.63 8.12
N ASN A 111 6.74 -7.18 8.51
CA ASN A 111 7.31 -7.50 9.83
C ASN A 111 6.48 -6.87 10.95
N PHE A 112 6.06 -5.61 10.81
CA PHE A 112 5.15 -4.99 11.78
C PHE A 112 3.80 -5.71 11.86
N ALA A 113 3.24 -6.08 10.71
CA ALA A 113 1.96 -6.76 10.67
C ALA A 113 1.99 -8.17 11.30
N SER A 114 3.15 -8.83 11.28
CA SER A 114 3.33 -10.13 11.92
C SER A 114 3.55 -9.99 13.42
N MET A 115 4.26 -8.96 13.90
CA MET A 115 4.41 -8.68 15.33
C MET A 115 3.08 -8.39 16.04
N GLN A 116 2.14 -7.69 15.39
CA GLN A 116 0.83 -7.41 15.98
C GLN A 116 -0.12 -8.63 16.05
N MET A 117 0.14 -9.71 15.30
CA MET A 117 -0.68 -10.92 15.40
C MET A 117 -0.39 -11.77 16.64
N PHE A 118 0.69 -11.48 17.36
CA PHE A 118 1.09 -12.19 18.58
C PHE A 118 0.91 -11.35 19.85
N ALA A 119 0.25 -10.19 19.77
CA ALA A 119 -0.04 -9.29 20.88
C ALA A 119 -1.52 -9.37 21.30
#